data_AF-A0A8J3R4B8-F1
#
_entry.id   AF-A0A8J3R4B8-F1
#
_cell.length_a   1.000
_cell.length_b   1.000
_cell.length_c   1.000
_cell.angle_alpha   90.00
_cell.angle_beta   90.00
_cell.angle_gamma   90.00
#
_symmetry.space_group_name_H-M   'P 1'
#
loop_
_entity.id
_entity.type
_entity.pdbx_description
1 polymer ?
#
loop_
_entity_poly.entity_id
_entity_poly.type
_entity_poly.pdbx_seq_one_letter_code
_entity_poly.pdbx_strand_id
1 'polypeptide(L)'
;MPATTEAADIARYAPSIHDSQPWRWRVSETSLDLYTDHRRRLGITDPDGRLAILSCGAALHHARIALAAEGREARVVRLPDPGDPGHLARVDIVGSIPVAPEAMRRIQTVRTRHTDRRPVTGTRLDDHTLAAITAAVGGEGASLHILPRDKVVELAAVSYAQQTEAAEQA
;
A
#
# COMPACT_ATOMS: atom_id res chain seq x y z
N MET A 1 17.83 -16.16 6.50
CA MET A 1 17.32 -14.79 6.76
C MET A 1 16.06 -14.92 7.59
N PRO A 2 15.87 -14.12 8.66
CA PRO A 2 14.62 -14.11 9.40
C PRO A 2 13.44 -13.72 8.51
N ALA A 3 12.25 -14.30 8.74
CA ALA A 3 11.01 -13.97 8.02
C ALA A 3 10.67 -12.47 8.07
N THR A 4 11.04 -11.81 9.17
CA THR A 4 10.88 -10.36 9.34
C THR A 4 11.77 -9.56 8.38
N THR A 5 12.97 -10.04 8.04
CA THR A 5 13.84 -9.37 7.08
C THR A 5 13.33 -9.53 5.65
N GLU A 6 12.88 -10.72 5.27
CA GLU A 6 12.25 -10.94 3.95
C GLU A 6 10.97 -10.12 3.81
N ALA A 7 10.15 -10.03 4.87
CA ALA A 7 8.96 -9.19 4.84
C ALA A 7 9.27 -7.70 4.60
N ALA A 8 10.35 -7.17 5.22
CA ALA A 8 10.81 -5.82 4.96
C ALA A 8 11.39 -5.63 3.54
N ASP A 9 12.04 -6.67 3.00
CA ASP A 9 12.54 -6.69 1.61
C ASP A 9 11.37 -6.62 0.61
N ILE A 10 10.36 -7.47 0.79
CA ILE A 10 9.17 -7.51 -0.05
C ILE A 10 8.39 -6.18 0.00
N ALA A 11 8.37 -5.51 1.16
CA ALA A 11 7.72 -4.22 1.31
C ALA A 11 8.26 -3.15 0.32
N ARG A 12 9.49 -3.29 -0.18
CA ARG A 12 10.10 -2.38 -1.17
C ARG A 12 9.35 -2.35 -2.50
N TYR A 13 8.63 -3.42 -2.85
CA TYR A 13 7.84 -3.49 -4.08
C TYR A 13 6.51 -2.73 -3.98
N ALA A 14 6.18 -2.18 -2.81
CA ALA A 14 4.95 -1.42 -2.61
C ALA A 14 4.95 -0.15 -3.46
N PRO A 15 3.81 0.22 -4.07
CA PRO A 15 3.69 1.52 -4.71
C PRO A 15 3.81 2.63 -3.66
N SER A 16 4.44 3.74 -4.05
CA SER A 16 4.53 4.94 -3.22
C SER A 16 4.40 6.19 -4.06
N ILE A 17 4.00 7.29 -3.43
CA ILE A 17 3.93 8.60 -4.08
C ILE A 17 5.31 8.97 -4.65
N HIS A 18 5.38 9.25 -5.95
CA HIS A 18 6.61 9.49 -6.71
C HIS A 18 7.73 8.46 -6.50
N ASP A 19 7.38 7.23 -6.16
CA ASP A 19 8.35 6.18 -5.78
C ASP A 19 9.30 6.61 -4.63
N SER A 20 8.84 7.53 -3.78
CA SER A 20 9.62 8.10 -2.68
C SER A 20 9.97 7.10 -1.58
N GLN A 21 9.22 6.01 -1.48
CA GLN A 21 9.38 4.95 -0.47
C GLN A 21 9.55 5.53 0.95
N PRO A 22 8.56 6.29 1.47
CA PRO A 22 8.69 7.12 2.66
C PRO A 22 8.52 6.32 3.96
N TRP A 23 8.99 5.07 3.98
CA TRP A 23 8.92 4.16 5.11
C TRP A 23 10.31 3.82 5.64
N ARG A 24 10.37 3.57 6.94
CA ARG A 24 11.55 3.05 7.62
C ARG A 24 11.14 1.88 8.49
N TRP A 25 11.77 0.73 8.28
CA TRP A 25 11.55 -0.48 9.08
C TRP A 25 12.62 -0.60 10.16
N ARG A 26 12.20 -0.85 11.40
CA ARG A 26 13.05 -1.49 12.42
C ARG A 26 12.67 -2.96 12.47
N VAL A 27 13.66 -3.83 12.30
CA VAL A 27 13.44 -5.28 12.15
C VAL A 27 14.10 -5.99 13.31
N SER A 28 13.35 -6.86 13.98
CA SER A 28 13.86 -7.80 14.98
C SER A 28 13.61 -9.23 14.50
N GLU A 29 13.97 -10.26 15.29
CA GLU A 29 13.70 -11.66 14.92
C GLU A 29 12.19 -11.98 14.87
N THR A 30 11.39 -11.31 15.69
CA THR A 30 9.97 -11.64 15.90
C THR A 30 9.01 -10.49 15.60
N SER A 31 9.52 -9.29 15.32
CA SER A 31 8.70 -8.11 15.04
C SER A 31 9.26 -7.22 13.94
N LEU A 32 8.37 -6.42 13.35
CA LEU A 32 8.71 -5.27 12.52
C LEU A 32 7.99 -4.03 13.06
N ASP A 33 8.71 -2.92 13.18
CA ASP A 33 8.13 -1.63 13.49
C ASP A 33 8.28 -0.71 12.27
N LEU A 34 7.15 -0.22 11.77
CA LEU A 34 7.03 0.65 10.61
C LEU A 34 6.91 2.10 11.05
N TYR A 35 7.84 2.92 10.57
CA TYR A 35 7.83 4.35 10.75
C TYR A 35 7.66 5.06 9.41
N THR A 36 7.03 6.23 9.41
CA THR A 36 7.19 7.16 8.28
C THR A 36 8.58 7.80 8.34
N ASP A 37 9.23 7.92 7.18
CA ASP A 37 10.50 8.63 7.04
C ASP A 37 10.24 10.08 6.61
N HIS A 38 10.23 10.99 7.59
CA HIS A 38 10.00 12.42 7.34
C HIS A 38 11.07 13.07 6.45
N ARG A 39 12.25 12.47 6.29
CA ARG A 39 13.29 12.96 5.37
C ARG A 39 12.90 12.80 3.90
N ARG A 40 11.91 11.95 3.63
CA ARG A 40 11.35 11.68 2.30
C ARG A 40 10.03 12.41 2.06
N ARG A 41 9.69 13.40 2.89
CA ARG A 41 8.48 14.22 2.72
C ARG A 41 8.56 15.05 1.44
N LEU A 42 7.43 15.12 0.75
CA LEU A 42 7.25 15.92 -0.46
C LEU A 42 6.47 17.18 -0.09
N GLY A 43 7.15 18.21 0.41
CA GLY A 43 6.49 19.38 1.02
C GLY A 43 5.49 20.13 0.13
N ILE A 44 5.68 20.09 -1.19
CA ILE A 44 4.78 20.72 -2.17
C ILE A 44 3.63 19.76 -2.53
N THR A 45 3.94 18.52 -2.90
CA THR A 45 2.94 17.55 -3.39
C THR A 45 2.12 16.90 -2.27
N ASP A 46 2.66 16.80 -1.06
CA ASP A 46 2.06 16.13 0.09
C ASP A 46 2.36 16.91 1.38
N PRO A 47 1.87 18.15 1.51
CA PRO A 47 2.15 19.01 2.66
C PRO A 47 1.70 18.40 3.98
N ASP A 48 0.56 17.70 3.97
CA ASP A 48 -0.01 17.04 5.15
C ASP A 48 0.60 15.65 5.43
N GLY A 49 1.42 15.12 4.50
CA GLY A 49 2.02 13.78 4.62
C GLY A 49 1.03 12.62 4.43
N ARG A 50 -0.19 12.88 3.96
CA ARG A 50 -1.23 11.87 3.80
C ARG A 50 -0.86 10.83 2.76
N LEU A 51 -0.28 11.25 1.63
CA LEU A 51 0.15 10.33 0.57
C LEU A 51 1.33 9.47 1.03
N ALA A 52 2.22 10.02 1.85
CA ALA A 52 3.29 9.27 2.49
C ALA A 52 2.75 8.19 3.43
N ILE A 53 1.73 8.51 4.26
CA ILE A 53 1.07 7.53 5.14
C ILE A 53 0.40 6.42 4.31
N LEU A 54 -0.31 6.77 3.23
CA LEU A 54 -0.92 5.77 2.33
C LEU A 54 0.14 4.85 1.70
N SER A 55 1.28 5.42 1.30
CA SER A 55 2.42 4.66 0.78
C SER A 55 2.97 3.68 1.83
N CYS A 56 3.09 4.12 3.08
CA CYS A 56 3.48 3.25 4.20
C CYS A 56 2.44 2.13 4.45
N GLY A 57 1.15 2.42 4.30
CA GLY A 57 0.09 1.41 4.37
C GLY A 57 0.23 0.33 3.30
N ALA A 58 0.61 0.70 2.08
CA ALA A 58 0.91 -0.26 1.02
C ALA A 58 2.13 -1.14 1.36
N ALA A 59 3.20 -0.53 1.89
CA ALA A 59 4.37 -1.27 2.38
C ALA A 59 4.04 -2.25 3.51
N LEU A 60 3.19 -1.83 4.47
CA LEU A 60 2.69 -2.70 5.54
C LEU A 60 1.90 -3.89 4.99
N HIS A 61 1.05 -3.66 4.00
CA HIS A 61 0.29 -4.73 3.36
C HIS A 61 1.21 -5.74 2.65
N HIS A 62 2.24 -5.27 1.93
CA HIS A 62 3.23 -6.16 1.32
C HIS A 62 4.03 -6.97 2.34
N ALA A 63 4.42 -6.37 3.47
CA ALA A 63 5.08 -7.11 4.55
C ALA A 63 4.17 -8.23 5.12
N ARG A 64 2.86 -7.96 5.30
CA ARG A 64 1.89 -8.99 5.72
C ARG A 64 1.74 -10.12 4.70
N ILE A 65 1.75 -9.80 3.40
CA ILE A 65 1.70 -10.82 2.33
C ILE A 65 2.93 -11.73 2.42
N ALA A 66 4.12 -11.17 2.61
CA ALA A 66 5.35 -11.96 2.75
C ALA A 66 5.28 -12.91 3.95
N LEU A 67 4.90 -12.40 5.13
CA LEU A 67 4.76 -13.22 6.34
C LEU A 67 3.75 -14.36 6.14
N ALA A 68 2.60 -14.08 5.51
CA ALA A 68 1.61 -15.11 5.21
C ALA A 68 2.12 -16.18 4.23
N ALA A 69 2.91 -15.79 3.22
CA ALA A 69 3.54 -16.72 2.28
C ALA A 69 4.62 -17.59 2.93
N GLU A 70 5.24 -17.10 4.01
CA GLU A 70 6.15 -17.87 4.86
C GLU A 70 5.45 -18.68 5.96
N GLY A 71 4.10 -18.67 6.00
CA GLY A 71 3.33 -19.41 7.00
C GLY A 71 3.43 -18.82 8.41
N ARG A 72 3.66 -17.50 8.54
CA ARG A 72 3.75 -16.79 9.81
C ARG A 72 2.47 -16.00 10.07
N GLU A 73 1.92 -16.16 11.28
CA GLU A 73 0.77 -15.38 11.72
C GLU A 73 1.22 -14.00 12.20
N ALA A 74 0.70 -12.94 11.57
CA ALA A 74 1.08 -11.56 11.86
C ALA A 74 -0.04 -10.81 12.58
N ARG A 75 0.23 -10.33 13.80
CA ARG A 75 -0.65 -9.41 14.53
C ARG A 75 -0.16 -7.98 14.31
N VAL A 76 -1.04 -7.10 13.83
CA VAL A 76 -0.72 -5.71 13.54
C VAL A 76 -1.38 -4.77 14.55
N VAL A 77 -0.57 -3.96 15.22
CA VAL A 77 -1.03 -2.85 16.05
C VAL A 77 -0.69 -1.56 15.32
N ARG A 78 -1.70 -0.77 14.94
CA ARG A 78 -1.52 0.53 14.29
C ARG A 78 -1.38 1.61 15.34
N LEU A 79 -0.48 2.58 15.09
CA LEU A 79 -0.16 3.68 16.01
C LEU A 79 0.10 3.18 17.44
N PRO A 80 1.06 2.26 17.64
CA PRO A 80 1.27 1.61 18.93
C PRO A 80 1.83 2.55 20.01
N ASP A 81 2.44 3.68 19.62
CA ASP A 81 3.01 4.67 20.53
C ASP A 81 2.33 6.03 20.33
N PRO A 82 1.43 6.46 21.25
CA PRO A 82 0.82 7.79 21.19
C PRO A 82 1.82 8.95 21.28
N GLY A 83 3.01 8.72 21.83
CA GLY A 83 4.08 9.71 21.94
C GLY A 83 4.94 9.85 20.68
N ASP A 84 4.84 8.90 19.75
CA ASP A 84 5.54 8.92 18.46
C ASP A 84 4.53 8.71 17.31
N PRO A 85 3.87 9.78 16.82
CA PRO A 85 2.98 9.69 15.67
C PRO A 85 3.67 9.19 14.39
N GLY A 86 5.00 9.21 14.35
CA GLY A 86 5.78 8.66 13.26
C GLY A 86 5.82 7.12 13.26
N HIS A 87 5.51 6.49 14.39
CA HIS A 87 5.40 5.03 14.54
C HIS A 87 4.02 4.56 14.05
N LEU A 88 3.96 4.17 12.77
CA LEU A 88 2.70 3.89 12.10
C LEU A 88 2.12 2.52 12.45
N ALA A 89 2.96 1.50 12.58
CA ALA A 89 2.50 0.15 12.91
C ALA A 89 3.60 -0.72 13.51
N ARG A 90 3.20 -1.62 14.40
CA ARG A 90 4.00 -2.76 14.84
C ARG A 90 3.37 -4.06 14.34
N VAL A 91 4.20 -4.93 13.79
CA VAL A 91 3.83 -6.26 13.32
C VAL A 91 4.56 -7.27 14.19
N ASP A 92 3.83 -8.02 15.02
CA ASP A 92 4.38 -9.12 15.80
C ASP A 92 4.06 -10.45 15.11
N ILE A 93 5.05 -11.34 15.02
CA ILE A 93 4.79 -12.71 14.64
C ILE A 93 4.33 -13.50 15.87
N VAL A 94 3.08 -13.94 15.86
CA VAL A 94 2.43 -14.57 17.02
C VAL A 94 2.33 -16.09 16.93
N GLY A 95 2.63 -16.66 15.76
CA GLY A 95 2.50 -18.09 15.54
C GLY A 95 2.83 -18.50 14.11
N SER A 96 2.43 -19.73 13.78
CA SER A 96 2.54 -20.32 12.46
C SER A 96 1.15 -20.68 11.94
N ILE A 97 0.93 -20.49 10.65
CA ILE A 97 -0.32 -20.80 9.95
C ILE A 97 -0.03 -21.65 8.71
N PRO A 98 -0.99 -22.48 8.26
CA PRO A 98 -0.89 -23.13 6.96
C PRO A 98 -0.75 -22.11 5.83
N VAL A 99 0.16 -22.36 4.89
CA VAL A 99 0.34 -21.50 3.72
C VAL A 99 -0.79 -21.74 2.73
N ALA A 100 -1.72 -20.79 2.65
CA ALA A 100 -2.81 -20.85 1.68
C ALA A 100 -2.27 -20.64 0.24
N PRO A 101 -2.81 -21.32 -0.79
CA PRO A 101 -2.42 -21.08 -2.19
C PRO A 101 -2.57 -19.61 -2.63
N GLU A 102 -3.52 -18.90 -2.03
CA GLU A 102 -3.74 -17.47 -2.26
C GLU A 102 -2.58 -16.60 -1.77
N ALA A 103 -1.95 -16.94 -0.63
CA ALA A 103 -0.78 -16.22 -0.13
C ALA A 103 0.39 -16.33 -1.13
N MET A 104 0.58 -17.53 -1.70
CA MET A 104 1.60 -17.78 -2.73
C MET A 104 1.32 -17.02 -4.03
N ARG A 105 0.07 -16.93 -4.47
CA ARG A 105 -0.29 -16.11 -5.64
C ARG A 105 -0.01 -14.63 -5.39
N ARG A 106 -0.41 -14.10 -4.22
CA ARG A 106 -0.19 -12.69 -3.87
C ARG A 106 1.28 -12.32 -3.87
N ILE A 107 2.14 -13.12 -3.24
CA ILE A 107 3.58 -12.81 -3.20
C ILE A 107 4.23 -12.85 -4.59
N GLN A 108 3.77 -13.73 -5.49
CA GLN A 108 4.20 -13.74 -6.89
C GLN A 108 3.78 -12.46 -7.63
N THR A 109 2.56 -11.97 -7.40
CA THR A 109 2.07 -10.72 -7.99
C THR A 109 2.81 -9.49 -7.46
N VAL A 110 3.21 -9.47 -6.18
CA VAL A 110 3.96 -8.35 -5.60
C VAL A 110 5.23 -8.04 -6.40
N ARG A 111 5.95 -9.07 -6.86
CA ARG A 111 7.22 -8.91 -7.60
C ARG A 111 7.04 -8.51 -9.06
N THR A 112 5.87 -8.76 -9.66
CA THR A 112 5.60 -8.46 -11.08
C THR A 112 4.75 -7.21 -11.29
N ARG A 113 4.12 -6.71 -10.22
CA ARG A 113 3.34 -5.46 -10.22
C ARG A 113 4.22 -4.29 -10.62
N HIS A 114 3.74 -3.49 -11.57
CA HIS A 114 4.32 -2.22 -11.95
C HIS A 114 3.20 -1.21 -12.23
N THR A 115 3.52 0.08 -12.12
CA THR A 115 2.58 1.14 -12.51
C THR A 115 2.68 1.34 -14.01
N ASP A 116 1.65 0.93 -14.74
CA ASP A 116 1.51 1.22 -16.17
C ASP A 116 0.81 2.57 -16.36
N ARG A 117 1.47 3.50 -17.08
CA ARG A 117 0.95 4.83 -17.39
C ARG A 117 0.51 4.99 -18.83
N ARG A 118 0.53 3.91 -19.61
CA ARG A 118 -0.01 3.91 -20.97
C ARG A 118 -1.53 4.09 -20.91
N PRO A 119 -2.16 4.63 -21.98
CA PRO A 119 -3.61 4.70 -22.05
C PRO A 119 -4.23 3.33 -21.78
N VAL A 120 -5.21 3.29 -20.88
CA VAL A 120 -5.91 2.05 -20.55
C VAL A 120 -6.74 1.62 -21.76
N THR A 121 -6.23 0.68 -22.52
CA THR A 121 -6.97 -0.02 -23.58
C THR A 121 -7.41 -1.36 -23.02
N GLY A 122 -8.68 -1.50 -22.65
CA GLY A 122 -9.13 -2.70 -21.95
C GLY A 122 -10.59 -3.03 -22.19
N THR A 123 -10.88 -4.32 -22.20
CA THR A 123 -12.23 -4.87 -22.13
C THR A 123 -12.81 -4.54 -20.76
N ARG A 124 -14.12 -4.24 -20.72
CA ARG A 124 -14.84 -4.07 -19.46
C ARG A 124 -14.69 -5.32 -18.60
N LEU A 125 -14.35 -5.16 -17.32
CA LEU A 125 -14.34 -6.26 -16.36
C LEU A 125 -15.77 -6.79 -16.19
N ASP A 126 -15.91 -8.12 -16.13
CA ASP A 126 -17.18 -8.74 -15.80
C ASP A 126 -17.57 -8.50 -14.33
N ASP A 127 -18.86 -8.67 -14.03
CA ASP A 127 -19.41 -8.40 -12.72
C ASP A 127 -18.81 -9.31 -11.63
N HIS A 128 -18.43 -10.54 -11.99
CA HIS A 128 -17.78 -11.47 -11.08
C HIS A 128 -16.40 -10.97 -10.64
N THR A 129 -15.59 -10.46 -11.58
CA THR A 129 -14.28 -9.89 -11.30
C THR A 129 -14.40 -8.63 -10.46
N LEU A 130 -15.37 -7.75 -10.77
CA LEU A 130 -15.63 -6.56 -9.97
C LEU A 130 -16.06 -6.91 -8.54
N ALA A 131 -16.90 -7.94 -8.36
CA ALA A 131 -17.28 -8.42 -7.04
C ALA A 131 -16.08 -8.97 -6.26
N ALA A 132 -15.20 -9.73 -6.91
CA ALA A 132 -13.98 -10.26 -6.30
C ALA A 132 -13.03 -9.13 -5.83
N ILE A 133 -12.82 -8.09 -6.66
CA ILE A 133 -12.02 -6.92 -6.27
C ILE A 133 -12.69 -6.18 -5.11
N THR A 134 -14.01 -5.98 -5.16
CA THR A 134 -14.77 -5.31 -4.09
C THR A 134 -14.62 -6.05 -2.76
N ALA A 135 -14.73 -7.38 -2.78
CA ALA A 135 -14.55 -8.23 -1.60
C ALA A 135 -13.11 -8.15 -1.07
N ALA A 136 -12.10 -8.15 -1.95
CA ALA A 136 -10.70 -8.00 -1.56
C ALA A 136 -10.43 -6.64 -0.88
N VAL A 137 -11.00 -5.55 -1.42
CA VAL A 137 -10.90 -4.20 -0.83
C VAL A 137 -11.60 -4.16 0.53
N GLY A 138 -12.80 -4.73 0.64
CA GLY A 138 -13.54 -4.84 1.89
C GLY A 138 -12.80 -5.64 2.97
N GLY A 139 -12.09 -6.70 2.58
CA GLY A 139 -11.26 -7.50 3.47
C GLY A 139 -10.10 -6.72 4.11
N GLU A 140 -9.68 -5.61 3.51
CA GLU A 140 -8.66 -4.69 4.05
C GLU A 140 -9.27 -3.48 4.77
N GLY A 141 -10.59 -3.44 4.97
CA GLY A 141 -11.30 -2.37 5.68
C GLY A 141 -11.48 -1.09 4.85
N ALA A 142 -11.37 -1.18 3.53
CA ALA A 142 -11.60 -0.08 2.60
C ALA A 142 -12.90 -0.29 1.81
N SER A 143 -13.34 0.73 1.07
CA SER A 143 -14.50 0.66 0.17
C SER A 143 -14.08 0.99 -1.25
N LEU A 144 -14.62 0.24 -2.21
CA LEU A 144 -14.42 0.49 -3.63
C LEU A 144 -15.66 1.19 -4.20
N HIS A 145 -15.45 2.32 -4.89
CA HIS A 145 -16.50 2.99 -5.63
C HIS A 145 -16.15 2.99 -7.13
N ILE A 146 -17.04 2.40 -7.94
CA ILE A 146 -16.86 2.31 -9.39
C ILE A 146 -17.48 3.56 -10.02
N LEU A 147 -16.64 4.42 -10.60
CA LEU A 147 -17.11 5.59 -11.31
C LEU A 147 -17.64 5.21 -12.70
N PRO A 148 -18.87 5.62 -13.05
CA PRO A 148 -19.36 5.49 -14.42
C PRO A 148 -18.58 6.45 -15.34
N ARG A 149 -18.57 6.14 -16.64
CA ARG A 149 -17.67 6.78 -17.62
C ARG A 149 -17.86 8.30 -17.72
N ASP A 150 -19.09 8.77 -17.58
CA ASP A 150 -19.45 10.19 -17.54
C ASP A 150 -18.79 10.92 -16.36
N LYS A 151 -18.71 10.27 -15.19
CA LYS A 151 -18.05 10.82 -14.00
C LYS A 151 -16.53 10.80 -14.08
N VAL A 152 -15.95 9.89 -14.87
CA VAL A 152 -14.49 9.88 -15.13
C VAL A 152 -14.07 11.15 -15.89
N VAL A 153 -14.87 11.60 -16.85
CA VAL A 153 -14.58 12.82 -17.62
C VAL A 153 -14.66 14.06 -16.74
N GLU A 154 -15.67 14.13 -15.87
CA GLU A 154 -15.83 15.22 -14.89
C GLU A 154 -14.63 15.29 -13.93
N LEU A 155 -14.20 14.14 -13.38
CA LEU A 155 -13.04 14.08 -12.49
C LEU A 155 -11.73 14.44 -13.20
N ALA A 156 -11.55 14.00 -14.46
CA ALA A 156 -10.38 14.35 -15.25
C ALA A 156 -10.28 15.86 -15.50
N ALA A 157 -11.41 16.53 -15.75
CA ALA A 157 -11.47 17.98 -15.92
C ALA A 157 -11.06 18.73 -14.64
N VAL A 158 -11.54 18.28 -13.47
CA VAL A 158 -11.17 18.86 -12.17
C VAL A 158 -9.68 18.65 -11.87
N SER A 159 -9.14 17.45 -12.14
CA SER A 159 -7.72 17.17 -11.94
C SER A 159 -6.82 18.00 -12.87
N TYR A 160 -7.25 18.25 -14.11
CA TYR A 160 -6.51 19.13 -15.03
C TYR A 160 -6.51 20.57 -14.53
N ALA A 161 -7.67 21.09 -14.11
CA ALA A 161 -7.79 22.45 -13.56
C ALA A 161 -6.86 22.66 -12.35
N GLN A 162 -6.84 21.70 -11.41
CA GLN A 162 -5.96 21.75 -10.23
C GLN A 162 -4.48 21.68 -10.58
N GLN A 163 -4.09 20.94 -11.63
CA GLN A 163 -2.70 20.88 -12.09
C GLN A 163 -2.24 22.18 -12.77
N THR A 164 -3.12 22.83 -13.55
CA THR A 164 -2.84 24.16 -14.12
C THR A 164 -2.70 25.23 -13.05
N GLU A 165 -3.58 25.25 -12.05
CA GLU A 165 -3.50 26.20 -10.93
C GLU A 165 -2.22 26.01 -10.10
N ALA A 166 -1.81 24.76 -9.86
CA ALA A 166 -0.56 24.46 -9.15
C ALA A 166 0.71 24.81 -9.97
N ALA A 167 0.64 24.71 -11.30
CA ALA A 167 1.75 25.09 -12.19
C ALA A 167 1.89 26.61 -12.37
N GLU A 168 0.79 27.37 -12.25
CA GLU A 168 0.81 28.84 -12.29
C GLU A 168 1.26 29.48 -10.97
N GLN A 169 1.22 28.74 -9.87
CA GLN A 169 1.63 29.19 -8.53
C GLN A 169 3.09 28.84 -8.14
N ALA A 170 3.84 28.17 -9.03
CA ALA A 170 5.23 27.75 -8.84
C ALA A 170 6.21 28.63 -9.62
#